data_AF-A0A6N7GJZ2-F1
#
_entry.id   AF-A0A6N7GJZ2-F1
#
_cell.length_a   1.000
_cell.length_b   1.000
_cell.length_c   1.000
_cell.angle_alpha   90.00
_cell.angle_beta   90.00
_cell.angle_gamma   90.00
#
_symmetry.space_group_name_H-M   'P 1'
#
loop_
_entity.id
_entity.type
_entity.pdbx_description
1 polymer ?
#
loop_
_entity_poly.entity_id
_entity_poly.type
_entity_poly.pdbx_seq_one_letter_code
_entity_poly.pdbx_strand_id
1 'polypeptide(L)'
;ETAAAGNQRLYGVNTPAEVIDKYQPGGIIYFTAARGPDNVRNPRQIAGLSNGLQAAATGLRQPIPLLISTDQEGGALVFRLGAPATAMPGKMALGAGRSAADAHRSAEVIGTELAAVGINQNYAPVADVNVNPAGRPSRSWRRVRHPARPGSMRWSRRPRTATSWWCRR
;
A
#
# COMPACT_ATOMS: atom_id res chain seq x y z
N GLU A 1 -10.65 23.25 2.39
CA GLU A 1 -9.90 23.50 1.14
C GLU A 1 -10.26 22.42 0.13
N THR A 2 -10.53 22.78 -1.13
CA THR A 2 -10.87 21.81 -2.19
C THR A 2 -9.62 21.11 -2.72
N ALA A 3 -9.78 19.99 -3.44
CA ALA A 3 -8.66 19.27 -4.06
C ALA A 3 -7.88 20.17 -5.02
N ALA A 4 -8.58 20.94 -5.85
CA ALA A 4 -7.97 21.86 -6.81
C ALA A 4 -7.18 22.99 -6.13
N ALA A 5 -7.70 23.58 -5.05
CA ALA A 5 -6.98 24.61 -4.29
C ALA A 5 -5.69 24.05 -3.64
N GLY A 6 -5.78 22.84 -3.07
CA GLY A 6 -4.62 22.13 -2.55
C GLY A 6 -3.58 21.83 -3.63
N ASN A 7 -4.01 21.33 -4.79
CA ASN A 7 -3.13 21.05 -5.92
C ASN A 7 -2.47 22.33 -6.45
N GLN A 8 -3.19 23.44 -6.54
CA GLN A 8 -2.62 24.71 -6.98
C GLN A 8 -1.54 25.19 -6.03
N ARG A 9 -1.80 25.13 -4.71
CA ARG A 9 -0.81 25.53 -3.71
C ARG A 9 0.46 24.68 -3.75
N LEU A 10 0.32 23.36 -3.95
CA LEU A 10 1.43 22.41 -3.87
C LEU A 10 2.18 22.24 -5.20
N TYR A 11 1.47 22.30 -6.32
CA TYR A 11 1.95 21.89 -7.64
C TYR A 11 1.71 22.93 -8.74
N GLY A 12 0.94 23.99 -8.46
CA GLY A 12 0.60 25.04 -9.43
C GLY A 12 -0.29 24.55 -10.57
N VAL A 13 -1.10 23.52 -10.33
CA VAL A 13 -2.03 22.90 -11.29
C VAL A 13 -3.32 22.49 -10.58
N ASN A 14 -4.40 22.24 -11.32
CA ASN A 14 -5.71 21.94 -10.74
C ASN A 14 -5.93 20.44 -10.52
N THR A 15 -5.37 19.61 -11.41
CA THR A 15 -5.67 18.18 -11.44
C THR A 15 -4.43 17.31 -11.29
N PRO A 16 -4.57 16.08 -10.75
CA PRO A 16 -3.48 15.11 -10.75
C PRO A 16 -2.95 14.74 -12.15
N ALA A 17 -3.80 14.80 -13.18
CA ALA A 17 -3.37 14.55 -14.56
C ALA A 17 -2.41 15.65 -15.05
N GLU A 18 -2.69 16.92 -14.71
CA GLU A 18 -1.76 18.03 -14.97
C GLU A 18 -0.45 17.90 -14.17
N VAL A 19 -0.49 17.33 -12.95
CA VAL A 19 0.74 17.00 -12.19
C VAL A 19 1.58 15.98 -12.95
N ILE A 20 0.95 14.94 -13.51
CA ILE A 20 1.62 13.92 -14.30
C ILE A 20 2.24 14.52 -15.56
N ASP A 21 1.50 15.34 -16.29
CA ASP A 21 2.00 15.99 -17.51
C ASP A 21 3.19 16.91 -17.23
N LYS A 22 3.08 17.73 -16.17
CA LYS A 22 4.09 18.73 -15.81
C LYS A 22 5.37 18.12 -15.24
N TYR A 23 5.25 17.11 -14.36
CA TYR A 23 6.39 16.61 -13.57
C TYR A 23 6.83 15.19 -13.93
N GLN A 24 5.99 14.44 -14.65
CA GLN A 24 6.28 13.08 -15.12
C GLN A 24 6.83 12.13 -14.01
N PRO A 25 6.16 12.04 -12.85
CA PRO A 25 6.62 11.16 -11.78
C PRO A 25 6.49 9.69 -12.19
N GLY A 26 7.39 8.83 -11.69
CA GLY A 26 7.31 7.38 -11.91
C GLY A 26 6.22 6.68 -11.08
N GLY A 27 5.64 7.35 -10.10
CA GLY A 27 4.63 6.76 -9.23
C GLY A 27 3.94 7.75 -8.30
N ILE A 28 2.85 7.27 -7.71
CA ILE A 28 1.97 7.98 -6.80
C ILE A 28 1.63 7.09 -5.61
N ILE A 29 1.26 7.70 -4.49
CA ILE A 29 0.83 7.00 -3.28
C ILE A 29 -0.53 7.52 -2.83
N TYR A 30 -1.46 6.62 -2.51
CA TYR A 30 -2.77 6.95 -1.99
C TYR A 30 -2.80 6.92 -0.47
N PHE A 31 -3.43 7.96 0.09
CA PHE A 31 -3.70 8.08 1.51
C PHE A 31 -5.18 8.37 1.80
N THR A 32 -5.57 8.00 3.02
CA THR A 32 -6.70 8.58 3.74
C THR A 32 -6.21 9.88 4.38
N ALA A 33 -6.76 11.01 3.96
CA ALA A 33 -6.42 12.33 4.46
C ALA A 33 -7.04 12.55 5.85
N ALA A 34 -6.21 12.96 6.81
CA ALA A 34 -6.71 13.47 8.09
C ALA A 34 -7.30 14.89 7.96
N ARG A 35 -6.88 15.63 6.91
CA ARG A 35 -7.35 16.97 6.54
C ARG A 35 -7.27 17.11 5.02
N GLY A 36 -8.38 17.46 4.36
CA GLY A 36 -8.46 17.61 2.91
C GLY A 36 -9.22 16.45 2.22
N PRO A 37 -9.26 16.44 0.87
CA PRO A 37 -9.99 15.44 0.11
C PRO A 37 -9.23 14.10 0.04
N ASP A 38 -9.95 13.01 0.34
CA ASP A 38 -9.40 11.64 0.34
C ASP A 38 -9.14 11.10 -1.07
N ASN A 39 -8.03 10.38 -1.22
CA ASN A 39 -7.77 9.58 -2.43
C ASN A 39 -8.53 8.24 -2.41
N VAL A 40 -8.86 7.77 -1.21
CA VAL A 40 -9.40 6.44 -0.94
C VAL A 40 -10.77 6.57 -0.27
N ARG A 41 -11.85 6.51 -1.06
CA ARG A 41 -13.23 6.60 -0.54
C ARG A 41 -14.03 5.32 -0.74
N ASN A 42 -14.09 4.83 -1.97
CA ASN A 42 -14.79 3.59 -2.31
C ASN A 42 -14.15 2.95 -3.55
N PRO A 43 -14.37 1.64 -3.80
CA PRO A 43 -13.70 0.93 -4.89
C PRO A 43 -13.91 1.54 -6.27
N ARG A 44 -15.12 2.03 -6.59
CA ARG A 44 -15.41 2.64 -7.91
C ARG A 44 -14.65 3.95 -8.09
N GLN A 45 -14.61 4.79 -7.06
CA GLN A 45 -13.86 6.05 -7.09
C GLN A 45 -12.36 5.80 -7.23
N ILE A 46 -11.80 4.80 -6.52
CA ILE A 46 -10.38 4.47 -6.60
C ILE A 46 -10.04 3.93 -7.98
N ALA A 47 -10.82 2.99 -8.51
CA ALA A 47 -10.63 2.45 -9.86
C ALA A 47 -10.70 3.54 -10.93
N GLY A 48 -11.69 4.45 -10.83
CA GLY A 48 -11.80 5.59 -11.75
C GLY A 48 -10.60 6.53 -11.68
N LEU A 49 -10.12 6.83 -10.46
CA LEU A 49 -8.91 7.62 -10.24
C LEU A 49 -7.68 6.92 -10.82
N SER A 50 -7.45 5.64 -10.50
CA SER A 50 -6.30 4.87 -11.00
C SER A 50 -6.27 4.77 -12.52
N ASN A 51 -7.42 4.51 -13.15
CA ASN A 51 -7.52 4.47 -14.60
C ASN A 51 -7.23 5.84 -15.24
N GLY A 52 -7.74 6.93 -14.67
CA GLY A 52 -7.47 8.28 -15.16
C GLY A 52 -5.99 8.67 -15.07
N LEU A 53 -5.32 8.28 -13.98
CA LEU A 53 -3.89 8.55 -13.79
C LEU A 53 -3.03 7.71 -14.72
N GLN A 54 -3.37 6.43 -14.93
CA GLN A 54 -2.68 5.61 -15.92
C GLN A 54 -2.87 6.18 -17.33
N ALA A 55 -4.09 6.56 -17.70
CA ALA A 55 -4.35 7.17 -19.00
C ALA A 55 -3.52 8.45 -19.22
N ALA A 56 -3.43 9.31 -18.21
CA ALA A 56 -2.59 10.51 -18.26
C ALA A 56 -1.11 10.16 -18.47
N ALA A 57 -0.57 9.18 -17.72
CA ALA A 57 0.83 8.79 -17.81
C ALA A 57 1.18 8.07 -19.12
N THR A 58 0.30 7.21 -19.62
CA THR A 58 0.49 6.51 -20.89
C THR A 58 0.19 7.38 -22.11
N GLY A 59 -0.48 8.52 -21.92
CA GLY A 59 -0.71 9.53 -22.96
C GLY A 59 0.46 10.47 -23.20
N LEU A 60 1.49 10.45 -22.34
CA LEU A 60 2.69 11.27 -22.50
C LEU A 60 3.52 10.83 -23.71
N ARG A 61 4.33 11.76 -24.23
CA ARG A 61 5.26 11.48 -25.34
C ARG A 61 6.24 10.32 -25.03
N GLN A 62 6.61 10.17 -23.77
CA GLN A 62 7.40 9.05 -23.26
C GLN A 62 6.54 8.26 -22.26
N PRO A 63 5.76 7.28 -22.72
CA PRO A 63 4.77 6.62 -21.88
C PRO A 63 5.46 5.67 -20.90
N ILE A 64 5.32 5.94 -19.61
CA ILE A 64 5.76 5.06 -18.52
C ILE A 64 4.54 4.83 -17.61
N PRO A 65 4.05 3.58 -17.47
CA PRO A 65 2.97 3.28 -16.54
C PRO A 65 3.33 3.64 -15.10
N LEU A 66 2.39 4.21 -14.35
CA LEU A 66 2.64 4.63 -12.98
C LEU A 66 2.70 3.43 -12.03
N LEU A 67 3.63 3.50 -11.08
CA LEU A 67 3.52 2.78 -9.82
C LEU A 67 2.45 3.48 -8.97
N ILE A 68 1.29 2.83 -8.82
CA ILE A 68 0.20 3.30 -7.97
C ILE A 68 0.26 2.51 -6.68
N SER A 69 0.59 3.20 -5.58
CA SER A 69 0.92 2.58 -4.31
C SER A 69 0.01 2.96 -3.15
N THR A 70 0.00 2.14 -2.10
CA THR A 70 -0.65 2.45 -0.82
C THR A 70 -0.01 1.65 0.33
N ASP A 71 -0.41 1.96 1.57
CA ASP A 71 -0.01 1.23 2.78
C ASP A 71 -1.18 0.36 3.29
N GLN A 72 -1.31 -0.85 2.76
CA GLN A 72 -2.36 -1.80 3.15
C GLN A 72 -1.73 -3.01 3.84
N GLU A 73 -1.35 -2.87 5.12
CA GLU A 73 -0.68 -3.94 5.89
C GLU A 73 -1.65 -4.91 6.56
N GLY A 74 -2.93 -4.53 6.66
CA GLY A 74 -3.92 -5.22 7.49
C GLY A 74 -3.87 -4.79 8.96
N GLY A 75 -4.79 -5.35 9.76
CA GLY A 75 -5.01 -4.94 11.14
C GLY A 75 -5.59 -3.53 11.27
N ALA A 76 -5.68 -3.04 12.52
CA ALA A 76 -6.42 -1.81 12.84
C ALA A 76 -5.65 -0.50 12.62
N LEU A 77 -4.36 -0.55 12.29
CA LEU A 77 -3.46 0.61 12.37
C LEU A 77 -2.96 1.13 11.02
N VAL A 78 -2.69 0.24 10.06
CA VAL A 78 -2.18 0.62 8.73
C VAL A 78 -3.02 -0.05 7.66
N PHE A 79 -4.16 0.57 7.40
CA PHE A 79 -5.17 0.15 6.46
C PHE A 79 -5.84 1.39 5.88
N ARG A 80 -5.83 1.53 4.55
CA ARG A 80 -6.38 2.68 3.84
C ARG A 80 -7.73 2.37 3.22
N LEU A 81 -7.86 1.20 2.57
CA LEU A 81 -9.09 0.83 1.90
C LEU A 81 -10.07 0.27 2.92
N GLY A 82 -11.01 1.09 3.39
CA GLY A 82 -12.13 0.72 4.26
C GLY A 82 -13.08 -0.33 3.65
N ALA A 83 -14.15 -0.65 4.39
CA ALA A 83 -15.27 -1.41 3.82
C ALA A 83 -15.69 -0.83 2.45
N PRO A 84 -15.89 -1.67 1.42
CA PRO A 84 -16.13 -3.12 1.47
C PRO A 84 -14.88 -4.02 1.40
N ALA A 85 -13.66 -3.47 1.43
CA ALA A 85 -12.44 -4.28 1.45
C ALA A 85 -12.35 -5.15 2.72
N THR A 86 -11.73 -6.31 2.60
CA THR A 86 -11.66 -7.29 3.68
C THR A 86 -10.71 -6.82 4.78
N ALA A 87 -11.20 -6.79 6.02
CA ALA A 87 -10.39 -6.48 7.18
C ALA A 87 -9.53 -7.69 7.57
N MET A 88 -8.30 -7.75 7.05
CA MET A 88 -7.36 -8.83 7.36
C MET A 88 -6.70 -8.66 8.74
N PRO A 89 -6.28 -9.76 9.41
CA PRO A 89 -5.52 -9.68 10.64
C PRO A 89 -4.19 -8.92 10.47
N GLY A 90 -3.79 -8.16 11.49
CA GLY A 90 -2.50 -7.48 11.50
C GLY A 90 -1.33 -8.45 11.72
N LYS A 91 -0.11 -8.00 11.37
CA LYS A 91 1.13 -8.80 11.43
C LYS A 91 1.41 -9.50 12.76
N MET A 92 1.11 -8.90 13.91
CA MET A 92 1.28 -9.59 15.21
C MET A 92 0.28 -10.72 15.41
N ALA A 93 -0.97 -10.55 14.95
CA ALA A 93 -1.99 -11.60 15.05
C ALA A 93 -1.61 -12.79 14.16
N LEU A 94 -1.14 -12.52 12.94
CA LEU A 94 -0.57 -13.54 12.05
C LEU A 94 0.66 -14.22 12.68
N GLY A 95 1.55 -13.43 13.28
CA GLY A 95 2.73 -13.94 14.00
C GLY A 95 2.39 -14.82 15.20
N ALA A 96 1.31 -14.51 15.93
CA ALA A 96 0.81 -15.32 17.04
C ALA A 96 0.32 -16.69 16.58
N GLY A 97 -0.31 -16.75 15.40
CA GLY A 97 -0.77 -17.99 14.78
C GLY A 97 0.34 -18.90 14.26
N ARG A 98 1.56 -18.38 14.07
CA ARG A 98 2.75 -19.13 13.61
C ARG A 98 2.55 -19.90 12.29
N SER A 99 1.61 -19.47 11.47
CA SER A 99 1.26 -20.09 10.20
C SER A 99 1.69 -19.21 9.03
N ALA A 100 2.70 -19.64 8.27
CA ALA A 100 3.11 -18.95 7.06
C ALA A 100 2.02 -18.99 5.98
N ALA A 101 1.20 -20.04 5.97
CA ALA A 101 0.08 -20.19 5.04
C ALA A 101 -1.01 -19.12 5.28
N ASP A 102 -1.31 -18.81 6.55
CA ASP A 102 -2.30 -17.78 6.88
C ASP A 102 -1.78 -16.38 6.54
N ALA A 103 -0.49 -16.12 6.76
CA ALA A 103 0.15 -14.88 6.33
C ALA A 103 0.11 -14.71 4.80
N HIS A 104 0.34 -15.80 4.05
CA HIS A 104 0.24 -15.81 2.60
C HIS A 104 -1.19 -15.52 2.14
N ARG A 105 -2.18 -16.24 2.67
CA ARG A 105 -3.59 -16.04 2.33
C ARG A 105 -4.06 -14.62 2.62
N SER A 106 -3.58 -14.03 3.73
CA SER A 106 -3.84 -12.62 4.04
C SER A 106 -3.31 -11.67 2.96
N ALA A 107 -2.06 -11.88 2.55
CA ALA A 107 -1.44 -11.07 1.50
C ALA A 107 -2.12 -11.28 0.12
N GLU A 108 -2.56 -12.50 -0.19
CA GLU A 108 -3.30 -12.81 -1.43
C GLU A 108 -4.62 -12.04 -1.51
N VAL A 109 -5.40 -12.03 -0.42
CA VAL A 109 -6.67 -11.29 -0.36
C VAL A 109 -6.42 -9.80 -0.54
N ILE A 110 -5.48 -9.22 0.23
CA ILE A 110 -5.11 -7.81 0.12
C ILE A 110 -4.64 -7.46 -1.29
N GLY A 111 -3.72 -8.24 -1.85
CA GLY A 111 -3.18 -8.01 -3.18
C GLY A 111 -4.25 -8.07 -4.28
N THR A 112 -5.19 -9.01 -4.15
CA THR A 112 -6.30 -9.16 -5.09
C THR A 112 -7.24 -7.96 -5.06
N GLU A 113 -7.61 -7.49 -3.86
CA GLU A 113 -8.49 -6.34 -3.70
C GLU A 113 -7.83 -5.03 -4.17
N LEU A 114 -6.53 -4.84 -3.90
CA LEU A 114 -5.77 -3.68 -4.39
C LEU A 114 -5.67 -3.67 -5.92
N ALA A 115 -5.35 -4.82 -6.51
CA ALA A 115 -5.26 -4.96 -7.97
C ALA A 115 -6.60 -4.66 -8.64
N ALA A 116 -7.72 -5.08 -8.04
CA ALA A 116 -9.06 -4.82 -8.56
C ALA A 116 -9.43 -3.33 -8.65
N VAL A 117 -8.78 -2.47 -7.86
CA VAL A 117 -8.97 -1.01 -7.89
C VAL A 117 -7.83 -0.26 -8.58
N GLY A 118 -6.89 -0.97 -9.21
CA GLY A 118 -5.80 -0.37 -9.99
C GLY A 118 -4.55 0.01 -9.17
N ILE A 119 -4.46 -0.40 -7.90
CA ILE A 119 -3.25 -0.24 -7.08
C ILE A 119 -2.32 -1.43 -7.37
N ASN A 120 -1.12 -1.13 -7.85
CA ASN A 120 -0.16 -2.14 -8.32
C ASN A 120 1.08 -2.30 -7.43
N GLN A 121 1.16 -1.53 -6.36
CA GLN A 121 2.22 -1.63 -5.36
C GLN A 121 1.66 -1.45 -3.94
N ASN A 122 2.06 -2.32 -3.02
CA ASN A 122 1.72 -2.20 -1.61
C ASN A 122 3.00 -2.09 -0.80
N TYR A 123 3.10 -1.10 0.11
CA TYR A 123 4.22 -0.97 1.02
C TYR A 123 4.05 -1.91 2.23
N ALA A 124 3.99 -3.21 1.94
CA ALA A 124 3.88 -4.31 2.87
C ALA A 124 4.66 -5.52 2.33
N PRO A 125 5.12 -6.46 3.18
CA PRO A 125 4.93 -6.51 4.64
C PRO A 125 5.94 -5.65 5.41
N VAL A 126 5.61 -5.31 6.66
CA VAL A 126 6.60 -4.81 7.62
C VAL A 126 7.43 -5.99 8.12
N ALA A 127 8.72 -5.94 7.85
CA ALA A 127 9.71 -6.97 8.25
C ALA A 127 10.50 -6.61 9.52
N ASP A 128 10.18 -5.50 10.16
CA ASP A 128 10.79 -5.10 11.43
C ASP A 128 10.57 -6.19 12.51
N VAL A 129 11.54 -6.39 13.40
CA VAL A 129 11.41 -7.30 14.56
C VAL A 129 11.20 -6.46 15.82
N ASN A 130 10.06 -6.65 16.48
CA ASN A 130 9.76 -5.92 17.71
C ASN A 130 10.44 -6.55 18.93
N VAL A 131 11.68 -6.14 19.15
CA VAL A 131 12.52 -6.55 20.29
C VAL A 131 12.36 -5.67 21.53
N ASN A 132 11.75 -4.48 21.38
CA ASN A 132 11.60 -3.53 22.48
C ASN A 132 10.14 -3.47 22.98
N PRO A 133 9.81 -4.14 24.10
CA PRO A 133 8.45 -4.16 24.63
C PRO A 133 7.99 -2.81 25.23
N ALA A 134 8.93 -1.90 25.52
CA ALA A 134 8.67 -0.60 26.15
C ALA A 134 8.82 0.59 25.18
N GLY A 135 9.36 0.37 23.98
CA GLY A 135 9.50 1.39 22.95
C GLY A 135 8.15 1.85 22.43
N ARG A 136 8.04 3.13 22.08
CA ARG A 136 6.92 3.62 21.27
C ARG A 136 7.05 2.90 19.93
N PRO A 137 6.16 1.96 19.59
CA PRO A 137 6.39 1.13 18.42
C PRO A 137 6.35 1.97 17.14
N SER A 138 6.75 1.42 15.99
CA SER A 138 6.32 1.93 14.67
C SER A 138 4.80 1.72 14.53
N ARG A 139 4.05 2.50 15.33
CA ARG A 139 2.60 2.68 15.58
C ARG A 139 1.64 1.49 15.50
N SER A 140 2.07 0.30 15.10
CA SER A 140 1.28 -0.88 14.74
C SER A 140 1.40 -2.05 15.73
N TRP A 141 2.18 -1.87 16.80
CA TRP A 141 2.54 -2.94 17.72
C TRP A 141 1.85 -2.81 19.08
N ARG A 142 0.78 -3.57 19.31
CA ARG A 142 0.34 -3.95 20.66
C ARG A 142 0.21 -5.47 20.82
N ARG A 143 1.30 -6.03 21.33
CA ARG A 143 1.45 -7.26 22.14
C ARG A 143 1.00 -8.61 21.52
N VAL A 144 1.98 -9.46 21.19
CA VAL A 144 1.99 -10.90 21.53
C VAL A 144 3.41 -11.27 22.01
N ARG A 145 3.53 -11.97 23.16
CA ARG A 145 4.80 -12.39 23.78
C ARG A 145 5.20 -13.79 23.31
N HIS A 146 6.42 -13.99 22.81
CA HIS A 146 7.34 -15.12 23.13
C HIS A 146 8.64 -15.05 22.28
N PRO A 147 9.80 -15.57 22.75
CA PRO A 147 11.09 -15.43 22.08
C PRO A 147 11.33 -16.59 21.08
N ALA A 148 11.91 -16.29 19.91
CA ALA A 148 12.42 -17.33 19.01
C ALA A 148 13.75 -16.90 18.34
N ARG A 149 14.63 -17.90 18.16
CA ARG A 149 16.04 -17.87 17.75
C ARG A 149 16.26 -17.56 16.25
N PRO A 150 17.47 -17.12 15.83
CA PRO A 150 17.75 -16.72 14.45
C PRO A 150 18.16 -17.89 13.54
N GLY A 151 17.66 -17.91 12.31
CA GLY A 151 18.08 -18.79 11.20
C GLY A 151 18.18 -17.99 9.89
N SER A 152 19.15 -18.33 9.03
CA SER A 152 19.62 -17.53 7.89
C SER A 152 18.63 -17.41 6.72
N MET A 153 18.58 -16.23 6.09
CA MET A 153 17.75 -15.87 4.92
C MET A 153 18.54 -15.94 3.61
N ARG A 154 17.92 -16.46 2.54
CA ARG A 154 18.43 -16.32 1.16
C ARG A 154 17.33 -15.85 0.21
N TRP A 155 17.65 -14.86 -0.63
CA TRP A 155 16.72 -14.18 -1.52
C TRP A 155 16.78 -14.75 -2.94
N SER A 156 15.64 -14.91 -3.60
CA SER A 156 15.60 -15.23 -5.05
C SER A 156 14.45 -14.51 -5.77
N ARG A 157 14.68 -14.09 -7.02
CA ARG A 157 13.72 -13.41 -7.90
C ARG A 157 13.03 -14.41 -8.83
N ARG A 158 11.73 -14.23 -9.08
CA ARG A 158 11.08 -14.65 -10.34
C ARG A 158 10.18 -13.54 -10.88
N PRO A 159 10.06 -13.37 -12.21
CA PRO A 159 9.42 -12.21 -12.81
C PRO A 159 7.94 -12.45 -13.11
N ARG A 160 7.17 -11.35 -12.98
CA ARG A 160 5.81 -11.06 -13.46
C ARG A 160 4.67 -11.20 -12.43
N THR A 161 3.92 -10.09 -12.35
CA THR A 161 2.72 -9.75 -11.56
C THR A 161 2.90 -9.63 -10.05
N ALA A 162 2.68 -8.39 -9.55
CA ALA A 162 2.78 -7.92 -8.17
C ALA A 162 4.12 -8.20 -7.47
N THR A 163 4.82 -7.14 -7.09
CA THR A 163 6.07 -7.21 -6.34
C THR A 163 5.78 -7.64 -4.89
N SER A 164 5.39 -8.89 -4.68
CA SER A 164 5.36 -9.51 -3.35
C SER A 164 6.70 -10.18 -3.11
N TRP A 165 7.50 -9.60 -2.22
CA TRP A 165 8.77 -10.13 -1.76
C TRP A 165 8.51 -11.25 -0.75
N TRP A 166 9.00 -12.48 -1.02
CA TRP A 166 8.78 -13.63 -0.14
C TRP A 166 10.06 -14.32 0.29
N CYS A 167 10.03 -14.73 1.56
CA CYS A 167 10.97 -15.62 2.22
C CYS A 167 10.63 -17.07 1.86
N ARG A 168 11.54 -17.80 1.21
CA ARG A 168 11.54 -19.27 1.22
C ARG A 168 12.55 -19.74 2.25
N ARG A 169 12.20 -20.80 2.99
CA ARG A 169 13.17 -21.59 3.73
C ARG A 169 14.16 -22.25 2.78
#